data_AF-A0A7X7MCR6-F1
#
_entry.id   AF-A0A7X7MCR6-F1
#
_cell.length_a   1.000
_cell.length_b   1.000
_cell.length_c   1.000
_cell.angle_alpha   90.00
_cell.angle_beta   90.00
_cell.angle_gamma   90.00
#
_symmetry.space_group_name_H-M   'P 1'
#
loop_
_entity.id
_entity.type
_entity.pdbx_description
1 polymer ?
#
loop_
_entity_poly.entity_id
_entity_poly.type
_entity_poly.pdbx_seq_one_letter_code
_entity_poly.pdbx_strand_id
1 'polypeptide(L)'
;VEREPLARLARKPLAVDRDGYVFVRYLGIETLPCISGYPPNSDVLGTQVTGMTWAALELFELLKNHTLPLQIVDVDVSREDYLDCTMSDQRRVKLAWPRMGENDARSNRLLLAQLNGLAAAMNSARGQGRGIWDATLPGRAYAR
;
A
#
# COMPACT_ATOMS: atom_id res chain seq x y z
N VAL A 1 9.91 -1.51 24.61
CA VAL A 1 8.72 -0.98 23.92
C VAL A 1 8.26 -2.04 22.93
N GLU A 2 7.00 -2.44 22.97
CA GLU A 2 6.43 -3.39 22.00
C GLU A 2 6.22 -2.67 20.65
N ARG A 3 6.60 -3.31 19.53
CA ARG A 3 6.41 -2.74 18.19
C ARG A 3 4.96 -2.89 17.75
N GLU A 4 4.35 -1.81 17.28
CA GLU A 4 3.00 -1.82 16.71
C GLU A 4 3.06 -2.19 15.22
N PRO A 5 2.37 -3.26 14.78
CA PRO A 5 2.41 -3.66 13.38
C PRO A 5 1.58 -2.71 12.51
N LEU A 6 2.13 -2.32 11.36
CA LEU A 6 1.44 -1.54 10.32
C LEU A 6 0.93 -2.44 9.20
N ALA A 7 1.72 -3.43 8.79
CA ALA A 7 1.37 -4.38 7.73
C ALA A 7 1.95 -5.77 8.01
N ARG A 8 1.39 -6.79 7.35
CA ARG A 8 1.93 -8.16 7.37
C ARG A 8 2.67 -8.49 6.08
N LEU A 9 3.66 -9.37 6.15
CA LEU A 9 4.34 -9.93 4.98
C LEU A 9 3.70 -11.26 4.58
N ALA A 10 3.41 -11.45 3.29
CA ALA A 10 2.60 -12.58 2.82
C ALA A 10 3.19 -13.97 3.08
N ARG A 11 4.53 -14.13 3.08
CA ARG A 11 5.17 -15.48 3.04
C ARG A 11 5.39 -16.12 4.40
N LYS A 12 5.38 -15.34 5.48
CA LYS A 12 5.79 -15.77 6.82
C LYS A 12 4.92 -15.05 7.87
N PRO A 13 4.85 -15.54 9.13
CA PRO A 13 4.15 -14.84 10.22
C PRO A 13 4.95 -13.62 10.71
N LEU A 14 5.22 -12.69 9.79
CA LEU A 14 6.03 -11.50 9.97
C LEU A 14 5.18 -10.26 9.73
N ALA A 15 5.43 -9.26 10.55
CA ALA A 15 4.86 -7.93 10.43
C ALA A 15 5.98 -6.90 10.26
N VAL A 16 5.59 -5.73 9.78
CA VAL A 16 6.46 -4.56 9.64
C VAL A 16 5.79 -3.39 10.35
N ASP A 17 6.56 -2.62 11.11
CA ASP A 17 6.06 -1.41 11.77
C ASP A 17 6.24 -0.17 10.89
N ARG A 18 5.80 0.99 11.40
CA ARG A 18 5.91 2.29 10.72
C ARG A 18 7.35 2.69 10.38
N ASP A 19 8.32 2.19 11.14
CA ASP A 19 9.74 2.50 10.96
C ASP A 19 10.39 1.50 9.99
N GLY A 20 9.63 0.54 9.46
CA GLY A 20 10.04 -0.43 8.45
C GLY A 20 10.72 -1.67 8.99
N TYR A 21 10.77 -1.86 10.31
CA TYR A 21 11.44 -3.00 10.90
C TYR A 21 10.58 -4.24 10.85
N VAL A 22 11.17 -5.34 10.37
CA VAL A 22 10.51 -6.64 10.29
C VAL A 22 10.59 -7.35 11.64
N PHE A 23 9.48 -7.88 12.14
CA PHE A 23 9.40 -8.65 13.38
C PHE A 23 8.34 -9.75 13.32
N VAL A 24 8.40 -10.70 14.25
CA VAL A 24 7.43 -11.80 14.33
C VAL A 24 6.13 -11.31 14.97
N ARG A 25 4.98 -11.68 14.39
CA ARG A 25 3.66 -11.46 14.98
C ARG A 25 2.77 -12.67 14.72
N TYR A 26 2.26 -13.30 15.77
CA TYR A 26 1.41 -14.49 15.67
C TYR A 26 -0.09 -14.21 15.85
N LEU A 27 -0.45 -13.15 16.59
CA LEU A 27 -1.83 -12.82 16.93
C LEU A 27 -2.27 -11.53 16.24
N GLY A 28 -3.49 -11.57 15.67
CA GLY A 28 -4.12 -10.43 15.02
C GLY A 28 -3.42 -9.98 13.74
N ILE A 29 -2.61 -10.86 13.14
CA ILE A 29 -1.90 -10.55 11.90
C ILE A 29 -2.86 -10.57 10.72
N GLU A 30 -3.90 -11.40 10.76
CA GLU A 30 -4.89 -11.58 9.69
C GLU A 30 -5.73 -10.33 9.37
N THR A 31 -5.85 -9.39 10.32
CA THR A 31 -6.57 -8.13 10.11
C THR A 31 -5.72 -7.03 9.49
N LEU A 32 -4.40 -7.23 9.41
CA LEU A 32 -3.47 -6.26 8.84
C LEU A 32 -3.50 -6.31 7.30
N PRO A 33 -3.32 -5.16 6.64
CA PRO A 33 -3.09 -5.15 5.20
C PRO A 33 -1.80 -5.90 4.88
N CYS A 34 -1.79 -6.55 3.72
CA CYS A 34 -0.75 -7.47 3.31
C CYS A 34 0.22 -6.84 2.30
N ILE A 35 1.50 -7.14 2.45
CA ILE A 35 2.53 -6.87 1.44
C ILE A 35 3.00 -8.20 0.86
N SER A 36 2.91 -8.31 -0.47
CA SER A 36 3.32 -9.47 -1.27
C SER A 36 4.31 -9.03 -2.36
N GLY A 37 4.85 -9.97 -3.13
CA GLY A 37 5.75 -9.64 -4.26
C GLY A 37 7.16 -9.16 -3.90
N TYR A 38 7.50 -9.00 -2.61
CA TYR A 38 8.81 -8.50 -2.18
C TYR A 38 9.97 -9.43 -2.54
N PRO A 39 11.19 -8.90 -2.79
CA PRO A 39 12.34 -9.72 -3.16
C PRO A 39 12.66 -10.80 -2.12
N PRO A 40 13.29 -11.92 -2.51
CA PRO A 40 13.86 -12.87 -1.56
C PRO A 40 14.78 -12.14 -0.57
N ASN A 41 14.79 -12.57 0.69
CA ASN A 41 15.60 -12.00 1.76
C ASN A 41 15.27 -10.53 2.15
N SER A 42 14.14 -9.98 1.70
CA SER A 42 13.63 -8.68 2.20
C SER A 42 12.82 -8.81 3.50
N ASP A 43 12.63 -10.04 4.01
CA ASP A 43 11.84 -10.38 5.19
C ASP A 43 12.70 -10.89 6.36
N VAL A 44 13.92 -10.34 6.49
CA VAL A 44 14.85 -10.69 7.57
C VAL A 44 14.45 -9.99 8.86
N LEU A 45 14.36 -10.75 9.95
CA LEU A 45 14.00 -10.22 11.27
C LEU A 45 14.99 -9.14 11.74
N GLY A 46 14.44 -8.05 12.26
CA GLY A 46 15.22 -6.93 12.81
C GLY A 46 15.82 -6.01 11.75
N THR A 47 15.67 -6.30 10.45
CA THR A 47 16.13 -5.42 9.39
C THR A 47 15.02 -4.47 8.93
N GLN A 48 15.42 -3.34 8.37
CA GLN A 48 14.50 -2.40 7.76
C GLN A 48 14.18 -2.82 6.33
N VAL A 49 12.91 -2.74 5.95
CA VAL A 49 12.48 -2.94 4.55
C VAL A 49 12.89 -1.75 3.69
N THR A 50 13.09 -1.99 2.39
CA THR A 50 13.53 -0.97 1.43
C THR A 50 12.72 -1.03 0.13
N GLY A 51 12.97 -0.06 -0.76
CA GLY A 51 12.37 -0.02 -2.09
C GLY A 51 10.84 0.03 -2.06
N MET A 52 10.20 -0.80 -2.89
CA MET A 52 8.74 -0.81 -3.03
C MET A 52 8.00 -1.32 -1.78
N THR A 53 8.67 -2.12 -0.94
CA THR A 53 8.12 -2.51 0.37
C THR A 53 8.01 -1.29 1.29
N TRP A 54 9.01 -0.40 1.25
CA TRP A 54 8.98 0.87 1.99
C TRP A 54 7.89 1.82 1.45
N ALA A 55 7.72 1.88 0.13
CA ALA A 55 6.64 2.65 -0.49
C ALA A 55 5.24 2.13 -0.10
N ALA A 56 5.06 0.81 0.02
CA ALA A 56 3.81 0.23 0.51
C ALA A 56 3.53 0.62 1.98
N LEU A 57 4.55 0.77 2.82
CA LEU A 57 4.36 1.27 4.19
C LEU A 57 3.96 2.74 4.21
N GLU A 58 4.55 3.58 3.36
CA GLU A 58 4.14 4.97 3.18
C GLU A 58 2.64 5.07 2.86
N LEU A 59 2.15 4.19 1.97
CA LEU A 59 0.72 4.05 1.66
C LEU A 59 -0.13 3.67 2.87
N PHE A 60 0.25 2.63 3.61
CA PHE A 60 -0.55 2.17 4.75
C PHE A 60 -0.54 3.16 5.92
N GLU A 61 0.59 3.81 6.20
CA GLU A 61 0.67 4.85 7.21
C GLU A 61 -0.25 6.02 6.85
N LEU A 62 -0.29 6.41 5.57
CA LEU A 62 -1.18 7.47 5.11
C LEU A 62 -2.65 7.05 5.22
N LEU A 63 -3.01 5.82 4.83
CA LEU A 63 -4.37 5.29 5.00
C LEU A 63 -4.80 5.16 6.46
N LYS A 64 -3.87 4.84 7.37
CA LYS A 64 -4.14 4.80 8.82
C LYS A 64 -4.47 6.20 9.36
N ASN A 65 -3.78 7.22 8.85
CA ASN A 65 -3.91 8.62 9.31
C ASN A 65 -5.01 9.42 8.58
N HIS A 66 -5.57 8.90 7.49
CA HIS A 66 -6.58 9.59 6.68
C HIS A 66 -7.76 8.68 6.36
N THR A 67 -8.97 9.14 6.68
CA THR A 67 -10.19 8.42 6.31
C THR A 67 -10.51 8.61 4.83
N LEU A 68 -10.23 7.58 4.02
CA LEU A 68 -10.54 7.53 2.60
C LEU A 68 -11.51 6.36 2.32
N PRO A 69 -12.45 6.50 1.36
CA PRO A 69 -13.34 5.41 0.96
C PRO A 69 -12.62 4.44 0.01
N LEU A 70 -11.45 3.97 0.43
CA LEU A 70 -10.59 3.01 -0.23
C LEU A 70 -10.11 2.03 0.84
N GLN A 71 -10.44 0.75 0.66
CA GLN A 71 -10.03 -0.30 1.58
C GLN A 71 -9.03 -1.21 0.88
N ILE A 72 -7.76 -0.83 0.90
CA ILE A 72 -6.66 -1.65 0.35
C ILE A 72 -6.33 -2.75 1.36
N VAL A 73 -6.38 -4.01 0.92
CA VAL A 73 -6.14 -5.19 1.77
C VAL A 73 -4.85 -5.93 1.41
N ASP A 74 -4.37 -5.80 0.18
CA ASP A 74 -3.11 -6.38 -0.28
C ASP A 74 -2.41 -5.43 -1.25
N VAL A 75 -1.09 -5.41 -1.18
CA VAL A 75 -0.20 -4.64 -2.06
C VAL A 75 0.91 -5.55 -2.53
N ASP A 76 0.95 -5.81 -3.84
CA ASP A 76 2.05 -6.49 -4.49
C ASP A 76 3.12 -5.46 -4.92
N VAL A 77 4.34 -5.67 -4.43
CA VAL A 77 5.50 -4.77 -4.62
C VAL A 77 6.53 -5.32 -5.60
N SER A 78 6.15 -6.32 -6.42
CA SER A 78 7.05 -6.95 -7.41
C SER A 78 7.37 -6.06 -8.62
N ARG A 79 6.66 -4.95 -8.78
CA ARG A 79 6.81 -3.99 -9.87
C ARG A 79 7.62 -2.80 -9.38
N GLU A 80 8.62 -2.40 -10.16
CA GLU A 80 9.55 -1.33 -9.79
C GLU A 80 8.96 0.08 -9.94
N ASP A 81 7.88 0.20 -10.73
CA ASP A 81 7.30 1.46 -11.18
C ASP A 81 5.92 1.77 -10.58
N TYR A 82 5.23 0.76 -10.00
CA TYR A 82 3.94 0.94 -9.34
C TYR A 82 3.69 -0.11 -8.26
N LEU A 83 2.75 0.17 -7.37
CA LEU A 83 2.14 -0.79 -6.47
C LEU A 83 0.90 -1.40 -7.13
N ASP A 84 0.75 -2.72 -7.09
CA ASP A 84 -0.49 -3.39 -7.50
C ASP A 84 -1.34 -3.69 -6.27
N CYS A 85 -2.32 -2.82 -6.03
CA CYS A 85 -3.17 -2.83 -4.86
C CYS A 85 -4.43 -3.64 -5.13
N THR A 86 -4.79 -4.52 -4.20
CA THR A 86 -6.08 -5.21 -4.15
C THR A 86 -6.96 -4.58 -3.09
N MET A 87 -8.18 -4.22 -3.49
CA MET A 87 -9.21 -3.68 -2.61
C MET A 87 -9.98 -4.81 -1.91
N SER A 88 -10.66 -4.50 -0.80
CA SER A 88 -11.51 -5.46 -0.08
C SER A 88 -12.64 -6.04 -0.94
N ASP A 89 -13.11 -5.27 -1.92
CA ASP A 89 -14.10 -5.68 -2.93
C ASP A 89 -13.49 -6.33 -4.19
N GLN A 90 -12.23 -6.77 -4.11
CA GLN A 90 -11.47 -7.45 -5.18
C GLN A 90 -11.12 -6.57 -6.40
N ARG A 91 -11.44 -5.26 -6.38
CA ARG A 91 -10.94 -4.36 -7.42
C ARG A 91 -9.41 -4.25 -7.35
N ARG A 92 -8.78 -4.16 -8.51
CA ARG A 92 -7.33 -4.04 -8.65
C ARG A 92 -6.95 -2.64 -9.09
N VAL A 93 -5.91 -2.08 -8.48
CA VAL A 93 -5.44 -0.73 -8.79
C VAL A 93 -3.93 -0.73 -8.95
N LYS A 94 -3.46 -0.27 -10.11
CA LYS A 94 -2.06 0.15 -10.25
C LYS A 94 -1.92 1.55 -9.68
N LEU A 95 -1.08 1.71 -8.66
CA LEU A 95 -0.88 2.98 -7.98
C LEU A 95 0.58 3.40 -8.09
N ALA A 96 0.80 4.61 -8.60
CA ALA A 96 2.10 5.26 -8.51
C ALA A 96 1.89 6.75 -8.22
N TRP A 97 2.86 7.36 -7.56
CA TRP A 97 2.88 8.80 -7.32
C TRP A 97 4.31 9.32 -7.47
N PRO A 98 4.50 10.62 -7.76
CA PRO A 98 5.84 11.17 -7.83
C PRO A 98 6.51 11.08 -6.45
N ARG A 99 7.81 10.75 -6.45
CA ARG A 99 8.64 10.60 -5.24
C ARG A 99 8.28 9.39 -4.36
N MET A 100 7.60 8.41 -4.95
CA MET A 100 7.27 7.14 -4.31
C MET A 100 8.49 6.48 -3.64
N GLY A 101 8.36 6.14 -2.36
CA GLY A 101 9.42 5.53 -1.57
C GLY A 101 10.42 6.52 -0.96
N GLU A 102 10.29 7.83 -1.22
CA GLU A 102 11.10 8.85 -0.53
C GLU A 102 10.59 9.13 0.89
N ASN A 103 9.33 8.80 1.20
CA ASN A 103 8.70 8.96 2.52
C ASN A 103 8.96 10.34 3.18
N ASP A 104 8.76 11.40 2.40
CA ASP A 104 8.84 12.77 2.89
C ASP A 104 7.49 13.50 2.80
N ALA A 105 7.41 14.66 3.44
CA ALA A 105 6.16 15.43 3.51
C ALA A 105 5.61 15.84 2.14
N ARG A 106 6.43 15.90 1.08
CA ARG A 106 5.96 16.22 -0.27
C ARG A 106 5.44 14.96 -0.97
N SER A 107 6.14 13.82 -0.84
CA SER A 107 5.66 12.52 -1.33
C SER A 107 4.29 12.19 -0.73
N ASN A 108 4.14 12.32 0.59
CA ASN A 108 2.87 12.07 1.29
C ASN A 108 1.72 12.95 0.76
N ARG A 109 1.98 14.24 0.48
CA ARG A 109 0.96 15.13 -0.10
C ARG A 109 0.53 14.68 -1.49
N LEU A 110 1.48 14.24 -2.31
CA LEU A 110 1.21 13.77 -3.67
C LEU A 110 0.46 12.44 -3.67
N LEU A 111 0.85 11.51 -2.79
CA LEU A 111 0.13 10.27 -2.56
C LEU A 111 -1.31 10.55 -2.10
N LEU A 112 -1.51 11.42 -1.12
CA LEU A 112 -2.85 11.78 -0.65
C LEU A 112 -3.71 12.38 -1.78
N ALA A 113 -3.14 13.26 -2.60
CA ALA A 113 -3.85 13.81 -3.76
C ALA A 113 -4.24 12.71 -4.76
N GLN A 114 -3.31 11.76 -5.03
CA GLN A 114 -3.56 10.63 -5.92
C GLN A 114 -4.67 9.72 -5.40
N LEU A 115 -4.66 9.39 -4.11
CA LEU A 115 -5.67 8.56 -3.47
C LEU A 115 -7.04 9.24 -3.45
N ASN A 116 -7.11 10.56 -3.22
CA ASN A 116 -8.38 11.30 -3.30
C ASN A 116 -8.97 11.26 -4.72
N GLY A 117 -8.13 11.45 -5.75
CA GLY A 117 -8.56 11.34 -7.14
C GLY A 117 -9.06 9.94 -7.50
N LEU A 118 -8.33 8.91 -7.06
CA LEU A 118 -8.71 7.51 -7.22
C LEU A 118 -10.04 7.21 -6.51
N ALA A 119 -10.18 7.62 -5.24
CA ALA A 119 -11.39 7.44 -4.44
C ALA A 119 -12.61 8.07 -5.12
N ALA A 120 -12.48 9.31 -5.60
CA ALA A 120 -13.56 10.00 -6.31
C ALA A 120 -13.95 9.27 -7.61
N ALA A 121 -12.97 8.80 -8.38
CA ALA A 121 -13.21 8.09 -9.64
C ALA A 121 -13.87 6.72 -9.40
N MET A 122 -13.35 5.92 -8.47
CA MET A 122 -13.83 4.58 -8.14
C MET A 122 -15.24 4.58 -7.54
N ASN A 123 -15.60 5.61 -6.78
CA ASN A 123 -16.90 5.72 -6.15
C ASN A 123 -17.93 6.49 -7.00
N SER A 124 -17.54 6.98 -8.18
CA SER A 124 -18.47 7.59 -9.14
C SER A 124 -19.43 6.56 -9.75
N ALA A 125 -20.59 7.01 -10.25
CA ALA A 125 -21.57 6.14 -10.91
C ALA A 125 -20.98 5.33 -12.09
N ARG A 126 -20.01 5.90 -12.81
CA ARG A 126 -19.31 5.21 -13.91
C ARG A 126 -18.21 4.27 -13.43
N GLY A 127 -17.68 4.49 -12.23
CA GLY A 127 -16.57 3.74 -11.64
C GLY A 127 -16.97 2.51 -10.85
N GLN A 128 -18.15 2.51 -10.22
CA GLN A 128 -18.60 1.39 -9.37
C GLN A 128 -18.60 0.03 -10.10
N GLY A 129 -18.87 0.00 -11.41
CA GLY A 129 -18.86 -1.23 -12.21
C GLY A 129 -17.49 -1.65 -12.75
N ARG A 130 -16.39 -0.99 -12.36
CA ARG A 130 -15.05 -1.20 -12.93
C ARG A 130 -14.15 -2.00 -12.00
N GLY A 131 -13.62 -3.09 -12.52
CA GLY A 131 -12.77 -4.03 -11.77
C GLY A 131 -11.30 -3.63 -11.71
N ILE A 132 -10.77 -3.00 -12.76
CA ILE A 132 -9.33 -2.70 -12.89
C ILE A 132 -9.13 -1.21 -13.09
N TRP A 133 -8.24 -0.63 -12.29
CA TRP A 133 -7.91 0.78 -12.29
C TRP A 133 -6.41 1.00 -12.47
N ASP A 134 -6.09 2.11 -13.11
CA ASP A 134 -4.74 2.61 -13.33
C ASP A 134 -4.68 4.06 -12.85
N ALA A 135 -4.00 4.24 -11.73
CA ALA A 135 -3.72 5.52 -11.09
C ALA A 135 -2.19 5.73 -11.00
N THR A 136 -1.47 5.36 -12.06
CA THR A 136 -0.04 5.63 -12.20
C THR A 136 0.26 7.03 -12.73
N LEU A 137 -0.71 7.67 -13.39
CA LEU A 137 -0.58 9.02 -13.91
C LEU A 137 -1.00 10.04 -12.84
N PRO A 138 -0.16 11.05 -12.54
CA PRO A 138 -0.47 12.06 -11.54
C PRO A 138 -1.81 12.75 -11.77
N GLY A 139 -2.66 12.74 -10.75
CA GLY A 139 -3.98 13.37 -10.75
C GLY A 139 -5.01 12.69 -11.66
N ARG A 140 -4.74 11.48 -12.16
CA ARG A 140 -5.60 10.76 -13.10
C ARG A 140 -5.78 9.31 -12.67
N ALA A 141 -7.03 8.85 -12.70
CA ALA A 141 -7.39 7.45 -12.50
C ALA A 141 -8.22 6.97 -13.68
N TYR A 142 -7.77 5.91 -14.34
CA TYR A 142 -8.41 5.31 -15.51
C TYR A 142 -8.94 3.94 -15.15
N ALA A 143 -10.14 3.61 -15.62
CA ALA A 143 -10.68 2.26 -15.51
C ALA A 143 -10.56 1.53 -16.85
N ARG A 144 -10.29 0.23 -16.79
CA ARG A 144 -10.40 -0.67 -17.94
C ARG A 144 -11.65 -1.54 -17.78
#